data_AF-A0A0P1FV43-F1
#
_entry.id   AF-A0A0P1FV43-F1
#
_cell.length_a   1.000
_cell.length_b   1.000
_cell.length_c   1.000
_cell.angle_alpha   90.00
_cell.angle_beta   90.00
_cell.angle_gamma   90.00
#
_symmetry.space_group_name_H-M   'P 1'
#
loop_
_entity.id
_entity.type
_entity.pdbx_description
1 polymer ?
#
loop_
_entity_poly.entity_id
_entity_poly.type
_entity_poly.pdbx_seq_one_letter_code
_entity_poly.pdbx_strand_id
1 'polypeptide(L)'
;MSVMDHSSYEDHAGYERIRSWLGDRCGISYPEHKADLLRQRLARVTRSFKLEDLNELAGTISKGERQDVELAVMHAASTNHTFFFREPEVLDVFATNILPKLANREQIRIWSAAASTGDEAYTIAMLVAEHLGPHALKKLAILGTDISAPVVERAELGVFSGRQLSQMDRTIKKRYMTPTGIEQYRVNENLRDTCTFRRLNLKATPYPFAKQFQVVFCRNILYYFEPEDQAATLRAIYDATEPGGFLVTSVTEAVRDLCNEWIPVTTGIYRRD
;
A
#
# COMPACT_ATOMS: atom_id res chain seq x y z
N MET A 1 25.99 37.57 18.25
CA MET A 1 24.76 37.46 17.44
C MET A 1 24.75 36.07 16.84
N SER A 2 23.77 35.27 17.26
CA SER A 2 23.76 33.80 17.17
C SER A 2 23.43 33.31 15.75
N VAL A 3 24.30 32.47 15.18
CA VAL A 3 24.06 31.72 13.93
C VAL A 3 23.11 30.53 14.16
N MET A 4 22.77 30.21 15.43
CA MET A 4 21.93 29.07 15.78
C MET A 4 20.41 29.32 15.71
N ASP A 5 19.95 30.54 15.38
CA ASP A 5 18.52 30.90 15.50
C ASP A 5 17.77 31.04 14.16
N HIS A 6 18.46 31.24 13.04
CA HIS A 6 17.81 31.35 11.71
C HIS A 6 17.42 30.00 11.11
N SER A 7 18.33 29.01 11.16
CA SER A 7 18.09 27.67 10.57
C SER A 7 16.93 26.92 11.25
N SER A 8 16.71 27.13 12.55
CA SER A 8 15.60 26.54 13.31
C SER A 8 14.23 27.12 12.92
N TYR A 9 14.18 28.44 12.69
CA TYR A 9 12.95 29.15 12.34
C TYR A 9 12.54 28.92 10.88
N GLU A 10 13.51 28.90 9.97
CA GLU A 10 13.29 28.64 8.54
C GLU A 10 12.79 27.21 8.31
N ASP A 11 13.35 26.21 9.01
CA ASP A 11 12.91 24.82 8.93
C ASP A 11 11.48 24.61 9.50
N HIS A 12 11.03 25.49 10.41
CA HIS A 12 9.66 25.46 10.93
C HIS A 12 8.62 25.92 9.89
N ALA A 13 8.89 27.01 9.17
CA ALA A 13 7.97 27.53 8.14
C ALA A 13 7.82 26.58 6.94
N GLY A 14 8.93 26.00 6.46
CA GLY A 14 8.92 25.02 5.38
C GLY A 14 8.13 23.77 5.75
N TYR A 15 8.32 23.27 6.98
CA TYR A 15 7.54 22.16 7.51
C TYR A 15 6.04 22.43 7.55
N GLU A 16 5.59 23.59 8.07
CA GLU A 16 4.15 23.90 8.15
C GLU A 16 3.52 24.03 6.76
N ARG A 17 4.25 24.56 5.77
CA ARG A 17 3.78 24.60 4.38
C ARG A 17 3.62 23.21 3.79
N ILE A 18 4.58 22.32 4.03
CA ILE A 18 4.49 20.91 3.60
C ILE A 18 3.33 20.22 4.31
N ARG A 19 3.15 20.45 5.62
CA ARG A 19 2.05 19.89 6.41
C ARG A 19 0.68 20.35 5.91
N SER A 20 0.52 21.64 5.59
CA SER A 20 -0.69 22.18 4.97
C SER A 20 -0.93 21.56 3.60
N TRP A 21 0.10 21.53 2.75
CA TRP A 21 0.01 20.94 1.41
C TRP A 21 -0.42 19.45 1.46
N LEU A 22 0.10 18.68 2.42
CA LEU A 22 -0.32 17.30 2.66
C LEU A 22 -1.78 17.19 3.10
N GLY A 23 -2.25 18.12 3.95
CA GLY A 23 -3.66 18.21 4.34
C GLY A 23 -4.56 18.54 3.15
N ASP A 24 -4.22 19.58 2.40
CA ASP A 24 -5.03 20.11 1.31
C ASP A 24 -5.09 19.17 0.11
N ARG A 25 -3.96 18.54 -0.25
CA ARG A 25 -3.82 17.74 -1.47
C ARG A 25 -4.03 16.24 -1.26
N CYS A 26 -3.76 15.74 -0.06
CA CYS A 26 -3.80 14.30 0.24
C CYS A 26 -4.79 13.93 1.35
N GLY A 27 -5.44 14.91 2.00
CA GLY A 27 -6.27 14.66 3.17
C GLY A 27 -5.49 14.15 4.39
N ILE A 28 -4.15 14.27 4.38
CA ILE A 28 -3.29 13.74 5.43
C ILE A 28 -3.16 14.79 6.55
N SER A 29 -3.79 14.51 7.69
CA SER A 29 -3.60 15.31 8.90
C SER A 29 -2.47 14.74 9.76
N TYR A 30 -1.35 15.47 9.86
CA TYR A 30 -0.27 15.14 10.78
C TYR A 30 -0.46 15.85 12.12
N PRO A 31 -0.66 15.10 13.22
CA PRO A 31 -0.79 15.71 14.54
C PRO A 31 0.57 16.15 15.09
N GLU A 32 0.57 17.21 15.91
CA GLU A 32 1.79 17.86 16.43
C GLU A 32 2.76 16.89 17.11
N HIS A 33 2.25 15.92 17.86
CA HIS A 33 3.06 14.90 18.54
C HIS A 33 3.84 13.97 17.58
N LYS A 34 3.61 14.05 16.26
CA LYS A 34 4.36 13.33 15.22
C LYS A 34 5.23 14.25 14.36
N ALA A 35 5.36 15.54 14.71
CA ALA A 35 6.08 16.52 13.91
C ALA A 35 7.55 16.13 13.68
N ASP A 36 8.26 15.71 14.73
CA ASP A 36 9.66 15.29 14.63
C ASP A 36 9.86 14.11 13.69
N LEU A 37 8.93 13.14 13.70
CA LEU A 37 8.97 11.99 12.81
C LEU A 37 8.80 12.42 11.35
N LEU A 38 7.85 13.31 11.08
CA LEU A 38 7.64 13.83 9.74
C LEU A 38 8.84 14.65 9.27
N ARG A 39 9.36 15.55 10.11
CA ARG A 39 10.59 16.32 9.83
C ARG A 39 11.76 15.41 9.48
N GLN A 40 12.01 14.36 10.25
CA GLN A 40 13.09 13.41 9.98
C GLN A 40 12.93 12.71 8.62
N ARG A 41 11.69 12.39 8.24
CA ARG A 41 11.41 11.75 6.95
C ARG A 41 11.52 12.73 5.79
N LEU A 42 11.01 13.94 5.94
CA LEU A 42 11.16 15.01 4.95
C LEU A 42 12.63 15.37 4.74
N ALA A 43 13.44 15.39 5.80
CA ALA A 43 14.89 15.59 5.68
C ALA A 43 15.60 14.48 4.86
N ARG A 44 15.05 13.26 4.81
CA ARG A 44 15.55 12.22 3.89
C ARG A 44 15.16 12.51 2.45
N VAL A 45 13.95 13.02 2.22
CA VAL A 45 13.48 13.46 0.90
C VAL A 45 14.36 14.60 0.39
N THR A 46 14.51 15.67 1.17
CA THR A 46 15.38 16.83 0.88
C THR A 46 16.77 16.38 0.41
N ARG A 47 17.44 15.51 1.17
CA ARG A 47 18.76 14.99 0.79
C ARG A 47 18.75 14.12 -0.47
N SER A 48 17.73 13.29 -0.66
CA SER A 48 17.64 12.39 -1.82
C SER A 48 17.48 13.16 -3.13
N PHE A 49 16.76 14.29 -3.10
CA PHE A 49 16.56 15.18 -4.24
C PHE A 49 17.55 16.34 -4.31
N LYS A 50 18.57 16.35 -3.44
CA LYS A 50 19.61 17.39 -3.36
C LYS A 50 19.06 18.81 -3.20
N LEU A 51 17.97 18.93 -2.45
CA LEU A 51 17.41 20.21 -2.05
C LEU A 51 18.13 20.70 -0.79
N GLU A 52 18.24 22.01 -0.60
CA GLU A 52 18.97 22.67 0.48
C GLU A 52 18.26 22.46 1.82
N ASP A 53 16.94 22.64 1.88
CA ASP A 53 16.17 22.59 3.12
C ASP A 53 14.68 22.24 2.90
N LEU A 54 13.88 22.34 3.98
CA LEU A 54 12.43 22.14 3.89
C LEU A 54 11.68 23.29 3.21
N ASN A 55 12.23 24.51 3.12
CA ASN A 55 11.60 25.62 2.40
C ASN A 55 11.70 25.43 0.89
N GLU A 56 12.86 25.00 0.39
CA GLU A 56 13.04 24.67 -1.00
C GLU A 56 12.18 23.46 -1.38
N LEU A 57 12.11 22.45 -0.51
CA LEU A 57 11.18 21.33 -0.68
C LEU A 57 9.72 21.80 -0.75
N ALA A 58 9.29 22.66 0.18
CA ALA A 58 7.94 23.24 0.19
C ALA A 58 7.65 24.06 -1.08
N GLY A 59 8.61 24.86 -1.53
CA GLY A 59 8.53 25.65 -2.75
C GLY A 59 8.39 24.77 -3.99
N THR A 60 9.18 23.69 -4.05
CA THR A 60 9.18 22.73 -5.15
C THR A 60 7.83 22.04 -5.30
N ILE A 61 7.27 21.50 -4.21
CA ILE A 61 5.96 20.81 -4.25
C ILE A 61 4.77 21.77 -4.43
N SER A 62 4.93 23.05 -4.06
CA SER A 62 3.86 24.04 -4.25
C SER A 62 3.70 24.44 -5.72
N LYS A 63 4.78 24.34 -6.52
CA LYS A 63 4.77 24.74 -7.94
C LYS A 63 4.04 23.75 -8.85
N GLY A 64 3.92 22.47 -8.46
CA GLY A 64 3.24 21.48 -9.30
C GLY A 64 4.10 20.87 -10.42
N GLU A 65 5.38 21.22 -10.51
CA GLU A 65 6.24 20.94 -11.69
C GLU A 65 7.14 19.70 -11.50
N ARG A 66 7.28 19.23 -10.26
CA ARG A 66 8.19 18.14 -9.87
C ARG A 66 7.41 17.04 -9.18
N GLN A 67 6.67 16.31 -10.00
CA GLN A 67 5.78 15.24 -9.54
C GLN A 67 6.53 14.14 -8.76
N ASP A 68 7.78 13.87 -9.14
CA ASP A 68 8.70 12.97 -8.43
C ASP A 68 8.95 13.41 -6.97
N VAL A 69 9.14 14.71 -6.73
CA VAL A 69 9.36 15.30 -5.40
C VAL A 69 8.06 15.32 -4.60
N GLU A 70 6.94 15.70 -5.22
CA GLU A 70 5.61 15.66 -4.60
C GLU A 70 5.28 14.26 -4.06
N LEU A 71 5.48 13.24 -4.88
CA LEU A 71 5.22 11.85 -4.54
C LEU A 71 6.15 11.36 -3.41
N ALA A 72 7.42 11.77 -3.41
CA ALA A 72 8.34 11.44 -2.33
C ALA A 72 7.94 12.10 -1.00
N VAL A 73 7.40 13.32 -1.02
CA VAL A 73 6.85 14.00 0.16
C VAL A 73 5.57 13.31 0.65
N MET A 74 4.64 13.01 -0.26
CA MET A 74 3.44 12.22 0.06
C MET A 74 3.82 10.88 0.67
N HIS A 75 4.85 10.22 0.13
CA HIS A 75 5.36 8.96 0.67
C HIS A 75 5.99 9.15 2.05
N ALA A 76 6.88 10.13 2.25
CA ALA A 76 7.49 10.40 3.56
C ALA A 76 6.45 10.74 4.64
N ALA A 77 5.39 11.45 4.25
CA ALA A 77 4.24 11.71 5.08
C ALA A 77 3.37 10.47 5.27
N SER A 78 3.19 9.64 4.25
CA SER A 78 2.54 8.36 4.44
C SER A 78 3.38 7.54 5.43
N THR A 79 2.74 6.99 6.45
CA THR A 79 3.49 6.23 7.45
C THR A 79 3.94 4.94 6.79
N ASN A 80 5.16 4.90 6.21
CA ASN A 80 5.75 3.69 5.63
C ASN A 80 6.23 2.74 6.70
N HIS A 81 5.27 2.29 7.48
CA HIS A 81 5.23 0.91 7.90
C HIS A 81 4.08 0.32 7.11
N THR A 82 4.33 -0.76 6.40
CA THR A 82 3.22 -1.61 5.99
C THR A 82 2.64 -2.15 7.30
N PHE A 83 1.37 -1.85 7.53
CA PHE A 83 0.65 -2.26 8.72
C PHE A 83 -0.66 -2.87 8.27
N PHE A 84 -1.12 -3.82 9.05
CA PHE A 84 -2.36 -4.53 8.78
C PHE A 84 -3.52 -3.53 8.68
N PHE A 85 -4.41 -3.75 7.70
CA PHE A 85 -5.61 -2.93 7.49
C PHE A 85 -5.35 -1.47 7.07
N ARG A 86 -4.30 -1.22 6.28
CA ARG A 86 -4.05 0.10 5.65
C ARG A 86 -5.19 0.51 4.70
N GLU A 87 -5.56 1.80 4.72
CA GLU A 87 -6.71 2.41 4.00
C GLU A 87 -8.01 1.61 4.19
N PRO A 88 -8.57 1.62 5.42
CA PRO A 88 -9.75 0.82 5.75
C PRO A 88 -10.93 1.11 4.82
N GLU A 89 -11.06 2.32 4.30
CA GLU A 89 -12.15 2.70 3.38
C GLU A 89 -12.11 1.85 2.09
N VAL A 90 -10.93 1.58 1.54
CA VAL A 90 -10.75 0.72 0.35
C VAL A 90 -11.03 -0.74 0.69
N LEU A 91 -10.57 -1.18 1.87
CA LEU A 91 -10.79 -2.56 2.35
C LEU A 91 -12.26 -2.84 2.67
N ASP A 92 -12.98 -1.86 3.20
CA ASP A 92 -14.41 -1.95 3.48
C ASP A 92 -15.20 -2.14 2.18
N VAL A 93 -14.84 -1.42 1.12
CA VAL A 93 -15.49 -1.61 -0.18
C VAL A 93 -15.13 -2.98 -0.79
N PHE A 94 -13.87 -3.42 -0.68
CA PHE A 94 -13.52 -4.78 -1.07
C PHE A 94 -14.37 -5.82 -0.32
N ALA A 95 -14.52 -5.66 0.98
CA ALA A 95 -15.25 -6.58 1.83
C ALA A 95 -16.77 -6.59 1.56
N THR A 96 -17.36 -5.43 1.30
CA THR A 96 -18.82 -5.29 1.12
C THR A 96 -19.29 -5.47 -0.32
N ASN A 97 -18.47 -5.09 -1.32
CA ASN A 97 -18.89 -5.07 -2.73
C ASN A 97 -18.25 -6.18 -3.57
N ILE A 98 -17.03 -6.62 -3.23
CA ILE A 98 -16.27 -7.60 -4.02
C ILE A 98 -16.38 -8.99 -3.41
N LEU A 99 -16.11 -9.16 -2.11
CA LEU A 99 -16.13 -10.49 -1.48
C LEU A 99 -17.46 -11.26 -1.66
N PRO A 100 -18.66 -10.65 -1.56
CA PRO A 100 -19.91 -11.39 -1.78
C PRO A 100 -20.02 -11.99 -3.18
N LYS A 101 -19.40 -11.35 -4.19
CA LYS A 101 -19.36 -11.87 -5.58
C LYS A 101 -18.43 -13.07 -5.74
N LEU A 102 -17.50 -13.26 -4.80
CA LEU A 102 -16.57 -14.38 -4.76
C LEU A 102 -17.08 -15.55 -3.90
N ALA A 103 -18.14 -15.33 -3.11
CA ALA A 103 -18.66 -16.28 -2.13
C ALA A 103 -18.98 -17.66 -2.73
N ASN A 104 -19.52 -17.72 -3.96
CA ASN A 104 -19.93 -18.95 -4.63
C ASN A 104 -18.88 -19.52 -5.60
N ARG A 105 -17.70 -18.91 -5.71
CA ARG A 105 -16.62 -19.43 -6.58
C ARG A 105 -16.08 -20.74 -5.99
N GLU A 106 -15.70 -21.67 -6.87
CA GLU A 106 -14.99 -22.90 -6.47
C GLU A 106 -13.57 -22.60 -5.97
N GLN A 107 -12.91 -21.60 -6.58
CA GLN A 107 -11.59 -21.11 -6.20
C GLN A 107 -11.57 -19.57 -6.22
N ILE A 108 -10.92 -18.98 -5.24
CA ILE A 108 -10.68 -17.53 -5.12
C ILE A 108 -9.17 -17.30 -5.26
N ARG A 109 -8.76 -16.55 -6.28
CA ARG A 109 -7.38 -16.19 -6.60
C ARG A 109 -7.25 -14.68 -6.52
N ILE A 110 -6.42 -14.23 -5.59
CA ILE A 110 -6.13 -12.81 -5.37
C ILE A 110 -4.64 -12.59 -5.54
N TRP A 111 -4.25 -11.46 -6.14
CA TRP A 111 -2.86 -11.05 -6.23
C TRP A 111 -2.65 -9.75 -5.47
N SER A 112 -1.72 -9.73 -4.51
CA SER A 112 -1.18 -8.52 -3.88
C SER A 112 0.14 -8.17 -4.58
N ALA A 113 0.09 -7.19 -5.47
CA ALA A 113 1.21 -6.65 -6.21
C ALA A 113 1.92 -5.59 -5.37
N ALA A 114 3.23 -5.75 -5.18
CA ALA A 114 4.05 -5.02 -4.20
C ALA A 114 3.64 -5.33 -2.75
N ALA A 115 3.53 -6.62 -2.42
CA ALA A 115 3.07 -7.13 -1.14
C ALA A 115 3.98 -6.79 0.06
N SER A 116 5.21 -6.29 -0.17
CA SER A 116 6.17 -5.93 0.87
C SER A 116 6.38 -7.05 1.90
N THR A 117 6.16 -6.79 3.20
CA THR A 117 6.28 -7.81 4.26
C THR A 117 5.07 -8.73 4.41
N GLY A 118 4.12 -8.69 3.48
CA GLY A 118 2.98 -9.62 3.39
C GLY A 118 1.75 -9.24 4.22
N ASP A 119 1.80 -8.14 4.97
CA ASP A 119 0.68 -7.66 5.79
C ASP A 119 -0.58 -7.38 4.98
N GLU A 120 -0.48 -6.86 3.75
CA GLU A 120 -1.66 -6.72 2.87
C GLU A 120 -2.27 -8.07 2.51
N ALA A 121 -1.45 -9.03 2.06
CA ALA A 121 -1.93 -10.38 1.72
C ALA A 121 -2.60 -11.07 2.91
N TYR A 122 -2.02 -10.96 4.11
CA TYR A 122 -2.61 -11.51 5.32
C TYR A 122 -3.87 -10.77 5.77
N THR A 123 -3.93 -9.44 5.61
CA THR A 123 -5.17 -8.68 5.82
C THR A 123 -6.28 -9.16 4.88
N ILE A 124 -5.98 -9.39 3.60
CA ILE A 124 -6.96 -9.92 2.63
C ILE A 124 -7.45 -11.29 3.08
N ALA A 125 -6.56 -12.20 3.51
CA ALA A 125 -6.95 -13.52 4.00
C ALA A 125 -7.86 -13.43 5.25
N MET A 126 -7.54 -12.53 6.18
CA MET A 126 -8.38 -12.27 7.35
C MET A 126 -9.75 -11.73 6.95
N LEU A 127 -9.82 -10.78 6.01
CA LEU A 127 -11.10 -10.23 5.51
C LEU A 127 -11.96 -11.30 4.85
N VAL A 128 -11.36 -12.19 4.05
CA VAL A 128 -12.07 -13.34 3.47
C VAL A 128 -12.65 -14.23 4.57
N ALA A 129 -11.86 -14.56 5.60
CA ALA A 129 -12.32 -15.40 6.69
C ALA A 129 -13.43 -14.75 7.54
N GLU A 130 -13.38 -13.43 7.76
CA GLU A 130 -14.40 -12.70 8.51
C GLU A 130 -15.72 -12.56 7.73
N HIS A 131 -15.66 -12.29 6.42
CA HIS A 131 -16.86 -11.97 5.64
C HIS A 131 -17.49 -13.18 4.94
N LEU A 132 -16.66 -14.12 4.49
CA LEU A 132 -17.12 -15.35 3.82
C LEU A 132 -17.08 -16.56 4.75
N GLY A 133 -16.55 -16.40 5.95
CA GLY A 133 -16.39 -17.46 6.95
C GLY A 133 -15.09 -18.26 6.79
N PRO A 134 -14.62 -18.94 7.84
CA PRO A 134 -13.33 -19.66 7.82
C PRO A 134 -13.24 -20.77 6.76
N HIS A 135 -14.37 -21.32 6.33
CA HIS A 135 -14.41 -22.36 5.29
C HIS A 135 -13.97 -21.84 3.91
N ALA A 136 -14.10 -20.53 3.66
CA ALA A 136 -13.65 -19.90 2.42
C ALA A 136 -12.12 -19.92 2.25
N LEU A 137 -11.36 -20.05 3.33
CA LEU A 137 -9.89 -20.19 3.26
C LEU A 137 -9.47 -21.44 2.48
N LYS A 138 -10.28 -22.51 2.49
CA LYS A 138 -9.97 -23.76 1.77
C LYS A 138 -9.92 -23.62 0.26
N LYS A 139 -10.54 -22.56 -0.27
CA LYS A 139 -10.59 -22.26 -1.70
C LYS A 139 -9.82 -20.98 -2.06
N LEU A 140 -9.18 -20.35 -1.09
CA LEU A 140 -8.45 -19.09 -1.26
C LEU A 140 -6.99 -19.36 -1.59
N ALA A 141 -6.50 -18.69 -2.63
CA ALA A 141 -5.10 -18.62 -2.99
C ALA A 141 -4.71 -17.16 -3.24
N ILE A 142 -3.88 -16.61 -2.37
CA ILE A 142 -3.32 -15.27 -2.47
C ILE A 142 -1.87 -15.39 -2.92
N LEU A 143 -1.55 -14.77 -4.05
CA LEU A 143 -0.17 -14.54 -4.45
C LEU A 143 0.24 -13.16 -3.95
N GLY A 144 1.28 -13.06 -3.12
CA GLY A 144 1.96 -11.80 -2.83
C GLY A 144 3.23 -11.71 -3.67
N THR A 145 3.50 -10.57 -4.31
CA THR A 145 4.76 -10.38 -5.04
C THR A 145 5.47 -9.10 -4.69
N ASP A 146 6.79 -9.15 -4.61
CA ASP A 146 7.64 -7.97 -4.42
C ASP A 146 8.97 -8.12 -5.17
N ILE A 147 9.64 -7.02 -5.49
CA ILE A 147 10.96 -7.05 -6.14
C ILE A 147 12.07 -7.46 -5.17
N SER A 148 11.89 -7.15 -3.88
CA SER A 148 12.89 -7.31 -2.83
C SER A 148 12.84 -8.72 -2.23
N ALA A 149 13.92 -9.49 -2.39
CA ALA A 149 14.02 -10.83 -1.80
C ALA A 149 13.89 -10.82 -0.25
N PRO A 150 14.54 -9.90 0.49
CA PRO A 150 14.43 -9.86 1.95
C PRO A 150 13.01 -9.60 2.49
N VAL A 151 12.17 -8.85 1.77
CA VAL A 151 10.79 -8.62 2.22
C VAL A 151 9.89 -9.82 1.89
N VAL A 152 10.12 -10.47 0.75
CA VAL A 152 9.45 -11.74 0.38
C VAL A 152 9.76 -12.82 1.42
N GLU A 153 11.02 -12.99 1.82
CA GLU A 153 11.42 -13.95 2.86
C GLU A 153 10.72 -13.65 4.20
N ARG A 154 10.61 -12.36 4.56
CA ARG A 154 9.86 -11.96 5.77
C ARG A 154 8.37 -12.25 5.67
N ALA A 155 7.76 -12.03 4.50
CA ALA A 155 6.36 -12.31 4.26
C ALA A 155 6.04 -13.80 4.43
N GLU A 156 6.89 -14.69 3.89
CA GLU A 156 6.78 -16.15 4.05
C GLU A 156 6.85 -16.59 5.52
N LEU A 157 7.69 -15.95 6.34
CA LEU A 157 7.75 -16.27 7.77
C LEU A 157 6.43 -15.92 8.49
N GLY A 158 5.77 -14.84 8.05
CA GLY A 158 4.52 -14.34 8.63
C GLY A 158 4.68 -13.88 10.08
N VAL A 159 5.86 -13.39 10.46
CA VAL A 159 6.17 -12.90 11.81
C VAL A 159 6.26 -11.38 11.81
N PHE A 160 5.50 -10.76 12.72
CA PHE A 160 5.30 -9.32 12.80
C PHE A 160 5.54 -8.80 14.21
N SER A 161 6.03 -7.57 14.30
CA SER A 161 6.18 -6.87 15.58
C SER A 161 4.84 -6.37 16.11
N GLY A 162 4.74 -6.17 17.43
CA GLY A 162 3.58 -5.54 18.07
C GLY A 162 3.27 -4.16 17.49
N ARG A 163 4.29 -3.42 17.03
CA ARG A 163 4.15 -2.12 16.37
C ARG A 163 3.39 -2.21 15.04
N GLN A 164 3.67 -3.21 14.21
CA GLN A 164 2.97 -3.44 12.94
C GLN A 164 1.51 -3.85 13.14
N LEU A 165 1.19 -4.38 14.32
CA LEU A 165 -0.15 -4.78 14.73
C LEU A 165 -0.86 -3.73 15.60
N SER A 166 -0.26 -2.55 15.76
CA SER A 166 -0.75 -1.55 16.73
C SER A 166 -2.15 -1.01 16.39
N GLN A 167 -2.51 -1.02 15.11
CA GLN A 167 -3.83 -0.59 14.61
C GLN A 167 -4.80 -1.77 14.40
N MET A 168 -4.36 -3.00 14.60
CA MET A 168 -5.21 -4.18 14.43
C MET A 168 -6.19 -4.27 15.61
N ASP A 169 -7.47 -4.50 15.30
CA ASP A 169 -8.47 -4.77 16.32
C ASP A 169 -8.05 -5.94 17.23
N ARG A 170 -8.33 -5.83 18.53
CA ARG A 170 -7.89 -6.80 19.53
C ARG A 170 -8.52 -8.17 19.31
N THR A 171 -9.76 -8.23 18.84
CA THR A 171 -10.46 -9.50 18.60
C THR A 171 -9.92 -10.20 17.37
N ILE A 172 -9.64 -9.45 16.30
CA ILE A 172 -8.96 -9.94 15.09
C ILE A 172 -7.56 -10.44 15.42
N LYS A 173 -6.77 -9.65 16.16
CA LYS A 173 -5.42 -10.04 16.60
C LYS A 173 -5.45 -11.35 17.40
N LYS A 174 -6.37 -11.47 18.36
CA LYS A 174 -6.53 -12.69 19.17
C LYS A 174 -6.93 -13.91 18.33
N ARG A 175 -7.73 -13.71 17.28
CA ARG A 175 -8.23 -14.79 16.42
C ARG A 175 -7.21 -15.30 15.42
N TYR A 176 -6.37 -14.41 14.89
CA TYR A 176 -5.53 -14.70 13.72
C TYR A 176 -4.03 -14.61 13.94
N MET A 177 -3.60 -14.18 15.13
CA MET A 177 -2.19 -14.06 15.47
C MET A 177 -1.84 -14.90 16.70
N THR A 178 -0.74 -15.63 16.62
CA THR A 178 -0.16 -16.41 17.72
C THR A 178 1.10 -15.71 18.25
N PRO A 179 1.21 -15.39 19.55
CA PRO A 179 2.43 -14.85 20.13
C PRO A 179 3.61 -15.82 19.95
N THR A 180 4.76 -15.32 19.51
CA THR A 180 5.97 -16.13 19.26
C THR A 180 7.22 -15.58 19.95
N GLY A 181 7.08 -14.51 20.74
CA GLY A 181 8.17 -13.84 21.46
C GLY A 181 7.70 -12.54 22.10
N ILE A 182 8.64 -11.79 22.69
CA ILE A 182 8.36 -10.47 23.27
C ILE A 182 7.97 -9.51 22.14
N GLU A 183 6.76 -8.97 22.19
CA GLU A 183 6.21 -8.09 21.15
C GLU A 183 6.33 -8.66 19.73
N GLN A 184 6.26 -9.99 19.59
CA GLN A 184 6.29 -10.69 18.31
C GLN A 184 5.13 -11.66 18.18
N TYR A 185 4.53 -11.64 17.01
CA TYR A 185 3.34 -12.40 16.69
C TYR A 185 3.50 -13.03 15.32
N ARG A 186 2.94 -14.21 15.14
CA ARG A 186 2.94 -14.94 13.87
C ARG A 186 1.51 -15.11 13.39
N VAL A 187 1.29 -14.93 12.10
CA VAL A 187 0.00 -15.24 11.47
C VAL A 187 -0.30 -16.72 11.60
N ASN A 188 -1.53 -17.07 11.95
CA ASN A 188 -1.95 -18.46 12.12
C ASN A 188 -1.77 -19.26 10.82
N GLU A 189 -1.43 -20.54 10.96
CA GLU A 189 -1.06 -21.42 9.85
C GLU A 189 -2.14 -21.51 8.77
N ASN A 190 -3.41 -21.64 9.16
CA ASN A 190 -4.54 -21.69 8.24
C ASN A 190 -4.68 -20.47 7.30
N LEU A 191 -4.19 -19.29 7.71
CA LEU A 191 -4.12 -18.11 6.85
C LEU A 191 -2.85 -18.12 6.01
N ARG A 192 -1.71 -18.52 6.61
CA ARG A 192 -0.42 -18.61 5.91
C ARG A 192 -0.48 -19.58 4.73
N ASP A 193 -1.16 -20.70 4.89
CA ASP A 193 -1.31 -21.70 3.82
C ASP A 193 -2.09 -21.18 2.61
N THR A 194 -2.87 -20.11 2.78
CA THR A 194 -3.55 -19.45 1.65
C THR A 194 -2.65 -18.46 0.91
N CYS A 195 -1.53 -18.05 1.50
CA CYS A 195 -0.64 -17.01 0.97
C CYS A 195 0.66 -17.63 0.43
N THR A 196 1.05 -17.24 -0.77
CA THR A 196 2.34 -17.62 -1.37
C THR A 196 3.06 -16.37 -1.80
N PHE A 197 4.34 -16.22 -1.49
CA PHE A 197 5.11 -15.03 -1.84
C PHE A 197 6.20 -15.30 -2.86
N ARG A 198 6.29 -14.48 -3.91
CA ARG A 198 7.27 -14.66 -4.99
C ARG A 198 7.93 -13.34 -5.35
N ARG A 199 9.15 -13.43 -5.88
CA ARG A 199 9.82 -12.27 -6.46
C ARG A 199 9.20 -11.95 -7.82
N LEU A 200 8.87 -10.68 -8.03
CA LEU A 200 8.40 -10.19 -9.32
C LEU A 200 8.71 -8.69 -9.43
N ASN A 201 9.25 -8.29 -10.57
CA ASN A 201 9.38 -6.89 -10.93
C ASN A 201 8.15 -6.49 -11.74
N LEU A 202 7.33 -5.57 -11.24
CA LEU A 202 6.11 -5.13 -11.93
C LEU A 202 6.37 -4.46 -13.29
N LYS A 203 7.60 -3.98 -13.52
CA LYS A 203 8.02 -3.43 -14.83
C LYS A 203 8.47 -4.51 -15.82
N ALA A 204 8.73 -5.73 -15.36
CA ALA A 204 9.21 -6.83 -16.20
C ALA A 204 8.02 -7.62 -16.74
N THR A 205 7.45 -7.14 -17.85
CA THR A 205 6.31 -7.75 -18.54
C THR A 205 6.78 -8.62 -19.73
N PRO A 206 6.02 -9.65 -20.14
CA PRO A 206 4.78 -10.14 -19.55
C PRO A 206 5.00 -10.89 -18.22
N TYR A 207 3.98 -10.90 -17.36
CA TYR A 207 4.05 -11.62 -16.09
C TYR A 207 3.92 -13.14 -16.27
N PRO A 208 4.66 -13.96 -15.48
CA PRO A 208 4.73 -15.41 -15.68
C PRO A 208 3.53 -16.16 -15.04
N PHE A 209 2.31 -15.64 -15.19
CA PHE A 209 1.12 -16.23 -14.59
C PHE A 209 0.41 -17.17 -15.57
N ALA A 210 0.20 -18.42 -15.15
CA ALA A 210 -0.53 -19.41 -15.96
C ALA A 210 -2.05 -19.25 -15.92
N LYS A 211 -2.60 -18.53 -14.92
CA LYS A 211 -4.03 -18.34 -14.71
C LYS A 211 -4.29 -16.90 -14.25
N GLN A 212 -5.46 -16.36 -14.58
CA GLN A 212 -5.91 -15.01 -14.21
C GLN A 212 -6.51 -14.89 -12.81
N PHE A 213 -6.39 -13.72 -12.20
CA PHE A 213 -6.88 -13.43 -10.86
C PHE A 213 -8.28 -12.82 -10.87
N GLN A 214 -9.09 -13.14 -9.86
CA GLN A 214 -10.40 -12.49 -9.66
C GLN A 214 -10.23 -11.06 -9.14
N VAL A 215 -9.20 -10.84 -8.32
CA VAL A 215 -8.90 -9.54 -7.73
C VAL A 215 -7.39 -9.32 -7.73
N VAL A 216 -6.96 -8.14 -8.14
CA VAL A 216 -5.57 -7.69 -8.00
C VAL A 216 -5.55 -6.45 -7.12
N PHE A 217 -4.76 -6.47 -6.06
CA PHE A 217 -4.39 -5.31 -5.27
C PHE A 217 -3.06 -4.79 -5.82
N CYS A 218 -3.01 -3.52 -6.21
CA CYS A 218 -1.79 -2.83 -6.62
C CYS A 218 -1.83 -1.44 -6.01
N ARG A 219 -1.36 -1.34 -4.77
CA ARG A 219 -1.59 -0.18 -3.92
C ARG A 219 -0.29 0.46 -3.50
N ASN A 220 -0.28 1.78 -3.54
CA ASN A 220 0.81 2.60 -3.04
C ASN A 220 2.18 2.27 -3.70
N ILE A 221 2.18 1.84 -4.96
CA ILE A 221 3.39 1.47 -5.71
C ILE A 221 3.50 2.18 -7.06
N LEU A 222 2.39 2.51 -7.71
CA LEU A 222 2.44 3.06 -9.07
C LEU A 222 3.08 4.45 -9.10
N TYR A 223 2.94 5.22 -8.03
CA TYR A 223 3.56 6.54 -7.92
C TYR A 223 5.10 6.52 -7.90
N TYR A 224 5.76 5.36 -7.81
CA TYR A 224 7.22 5.28 -7.99
C TYR A 224 7.65 5.09 -9.44
N PHE A 225 6.71 4.83 -10.33
CA PHE A 225 7.00 4.54 -11.72
C PHE A 225 6.81 5.81 -12.55
N GLU A 226 7.55 5.92 -13.65
CA GLU A 226 7.30 6.95 -14.66
C GLU A 226 5.93 6.71 -15.32
N PRO A 227 5.25 7.74 -15.86
CA PRO A 227 3.89 7.58 -16.42
C PRO A 227 3.76 6.46 -17.45
N GLU A 228 4.77 6.27 -18.31
CA GLU A 228 4.81 5.20 -19.31
C GLU A 228 4.85 3.80 -18.65
N ASP A 229 5.66 3.65 -17.61
CA ASP A 229 5.76 2.42 -16.83
C ASP A 229 4.48 2.16 -16.02
N GLN A 230 3.84 3.20 -15.48
CA GLN A 230 2.55 3.08 -14.80
C GLN A 230 1.49 2.51 -15.74
N ALA A 231 1.36 3.09 -16.94
CA ALA A 231 0.43 2.62 -17.97
C ALA A 231 0.73 1.17 -18.40
N ALA A 232 1.99 0.84 -18.65
CA ALA A 232 2.41 -0.51 -19.02
C ALA A 232 2.13 -1.53 -17.91
N THR A 233 2.42 -1.20 -16.64
CA THR A 233 2.09 -2.04 -15.49
C THR A 233 0.57 -2.23 -15.35
N LEU A 234 -0.22 -1.16 -15.46
CA LEU A 234 -1.69 -1.24 -15.38
C LEU A 234 -2.28 -2.13 -16.47
N ARG A 235 -1.71 -2.10 -17.68
CA ARG A 235 -2.13 -2.97 -18.79
C ARG A 235 -1.73 -4.43 -18.56
N ALA A 236 -0.53 -4.69 -18.08
CA ALA A 236 -0.13 -6.06 -17.71
C ALA A 236 -0.97 -6.63 -16.55
N ILE A 237 -1.37 -5.78 -15.60
CA ILE A 237 -2.32 -6.17 -14.53
C ILE A 237 -3.71 -6.45 -15.11
N TYR A 238 -4.17 -5.65 -16.09
CA TYR A 238 -5.42 -5.90 -16.81
C TYR A 238 -5.42 -7.29 -17.43
N ASP A 239 -4.36 -7.65 -18.16
CA ASP A 239 -4.20 -8.97 -18.78
C ASP A 239 -4.19 -10.11 -17.77
N ALA A 240 -3.58 -9.89 -16.60
CA ALA A 240 -3.53 -10.84 -15.48
C ALA A 240 -4.86 -10.98 -14.72
N THR A 241 -5.80 -10.06 -14.89
CA THR A 241 -7.12 -10.06 -14.23
C THR A 241 -8.14 -10.76 -15.11
N GLU A 242 -9.07 -11.55 -14.57
CA GLU A 242 -10.09 -12.20 -15.40
C GLU A 242 -11.15 -11.18 -15.90
N PRO A 243 -11.88 -11.47 -16.99
CA PRO A 243 -13.08 -10.72 -17.36
C PRO A 243 -14.08 -10.64 -16.19
N GLY A 244 -14.57 -9.44 -15.89
CA GLY A 244 -15.40 -9.15 -14.73
C GLY A 244 -14.65 -9.06 -13.38
N GLY A 245 -13.33 -9.30 -13.38
CA GLY A 245 -12.46 -9.18 -12.20
C GLY A 245 -12.16 -7.72 -11.82
N PHE A 246 -11.52 -7.55 -10.66
CA PHE A 246 -11.32 -6.24 -10.04
C PHE A 246 -9.85 -5.87 -9.85
N LEU A 247 -9.54 -4.59 -10.03
CA LEU A 247 -8.32 -3.96 -9.58
C LEU A 247 -8.63 -3.06 -8.38
N VAL A 248 -7.88 -3.22 -7.31
CA VAL A 248 -7.94 -2.41 -6.09
C VAL A 248 -6.65 -1.61 -5.97
N THR A 249 -6.76 -0.29 -5.94
CA THR A 249 -5.65 0.66 -5.85
C THR A 249 -5.81 1.56 -4.62
N SER A 250 -4.77 2.34 -4.32
CA SER A 250 -4.91 3.42 -3.34
C SER A 250 -5.82 4.51 -3.91
N VAL A 251 -6.44 5.29 -3.02
CA VAL A 251 -7.33 6.40 -3.39
C VAL A 251 -6.61 7.53 -4.15
N THR A 252 -5.28 7.57 -4.09
CA THR A 252 -4.45 8.59 -4.76
C THR A 252 -4.02 8.20 -6.17
N GLU A 253 -4.27 6.97 -6.61
CA GLU A 253 -3.79 6.46 -7.90
C GLU A 253 -4.81 6.75 -9.03
N ALA A 254 -4.41 7.57 -10.00
CA ALA A 254 -5.23 8.03 -11.12
C ALA A 254 -5.25 7.04 -12.30
N VAL A 255 -5.76 5.82 -12.08
CA VAL A 255 -5.71 4.71 -13.05
C VAL A 255 -6.32 5.07 -14.41
N ARG A 256 -7.47 5.77 -14.41
CA ARG A 256 -8.21 6.09 -15.65
C ARG A 256 -7.39 6.94 -16.62
N ASP A 257 -6.55 7.82 -16.10
CA ASP A 257 -5.75 8.73 -16.91
C ASP A 257 -4.56 8.01 -17.55
N LEU A 258 -4.19 6.84 -17.01
CA LEU A 258 -3.06 6.02 -17.44
C LEU A 258 -3.49 4.80 -18.27
N CYS A 259 -4.68 4.25 -18.01
CA CYS A 259 -5.22 3.08 -18.69
C CYS A 259 -6.75 3.13 -18.70
N ASN A 260 -7.32 3.44 -19.87
CA ASN A 260 -8.75 3.68 -20.04
C ASN A 260 -9.61 2.39 -20.17
N GLU A 261 -8.99 1.22 -20.28
CA GLU A 261 -9.68 -0.07 -20.30
C GLU A 261 -10.25 -0.48 -18.93
N TRP A 262 -9.70 0.08 -17.85
CA TRP A 262 -10.20 -0.13 -16.49
C TRP A 262 -11.45 0.72 -16.26
N ILE A 263 -12.57 0.05 -15.98
CA ILE A 263 -13.83 0.74 -15.72
C ILE A 263 -13.92 1.11 -14.24
N PRO A 264 -14.02 2.40 -13.89
CA PRO A 264 -14.15 2.81 -12.50
C PRO A 264 -15.49 2.34 -11.92
N VAL A 265 -15.43 1.69 -10.76
CA VAL A 265 -16.62 1.27 -10.00
C VAL A 265 -16.88 2.25 -8.85
N THR A 266 -15.83 2.57 -8.11
CA THR A 266 -15.80 3.58 -7.05
C THR A 266 -14.35 3.96 -6.77
N THR A 267 -14.09 4.89 -5.86
CA THR A 267 -12.74 5.36 -5.54
C THR A 267 -11.83 4.18 -5.19
N GLY A 268 -10.70 4.07 -5.90
CA GLY A 268 -9.70 3.01 -5.70
C GLY A 268 -10.13 1.63 -6.21
N ILE A 269 -11.27 1.47 -6.90
CA ILE A 269 -11.72 0.18 -7.41
C ILE A 269 -12.16 0.29 -8.87
N TYR A 270 -11.58 -0.59 -9.68
CA TYR A 270 -11.82 -0.69 -11.11
C TYR A 270 -12.19 -2.12 -11.49
N ARG A 271 -12.90 -2.26 -12.60
CA ARG A 271 -13.34 -3.56 -13.13
C ARG A 271 -12.79 -3.76 -14.54
N ARG A 272 -12.35 -4.97 -14.84
CA ARG A 272 -12.08 -5.44 -16.20
C ARG A 272 -13.41 -5.90 -16.80
N ASP A 273 -13.74 -5.44 -18.00
CA ASP A 273 -14.88 -5.95 -18.76
C ASP A 273 -14.66 -7.38 -19.27
#